data_AF-A0A1F2RR47-F1
#
_entry.id   AF-A0A1F2RR47-F1
#
_cell.length_a   1.000
_cell.length_b   1.000
_cell.length_c   1.000
_cell.angle_alpha   90.00
_cell.angle_beta   90.00
_cell.angle_gamma   90.00
#
_symmetry.space_group_name_H-M   'P 1'
#
loop_
_entity.id
_entity.type
_entity.pdbx_description
1 polymer ?
#
loop_
_entity_poly.entity_id
_entity_poly.type
_entity_poly.pdbx_seq_one_letter_code
_entity_poly.pdbx_strand_id
1 'polypeptide(L)'
;MAFRICDYAHRLTSDIDPTTGVKVGDLDGLLNRCTVRATEALKGQASGYSESDRNYITSIFEAMQHTHNSIRILVNPEEPKPTSVDALLLARVQLESLYAICLMLEDAKWVGLYIKDGWKKFYKRFLLEKEESRDLPRLVGFPNEMQPHIDNLTHISGVTEAERRTVEEEELGISLPSGITKAKIDRFPTPKGIISKVNDQHRKQMLIRMYAEYEHLSSYVHALPDAIDFKRMFGKYRDRYPTKGIDGAFQKQVVGPSLIISFLSVIQSASELTCLYPCDIELSATVTEAWNLLTKYSLLGKVIWEIRAKTLLGSIQ
;
A
#
# COMPACT_ATOMS: atom_id res chain seq x y z
N MET A 1 -3.42 14.26 16.65
CA MET A 1 -2.38 13.83 17.61
C MET A 1 -1.07 13.66 16.84
N ALA A 2 0.04 14.17 17.38
CA ALA A 2 1.39 13.91 16.85
C ALA A 2 1.95 12.67 17.56
N PHE A 3 2.61 11.77 16.83
CA PHE A 3 3.28 10.61 17.40
C PHE A 3 4.72 11.00 17.74
N ARG A 4 5.16 10.81 18.98
CA ARG A 4 6.56 11.03 19.37
C ARG A 4 7.32 9.73 19.23
N ILE A 5 8.63 9.80 18.98
CA ILE A 5 9.48 8.60 18.85
C ILE A 5 9.32 7.66 20.06
N CYS A 6 9.25 8.19 21.29
CA CYS A 6 9.06 7.37 22.50
C CYS A 6 7.70 6.66 22.57
N ASP A 7 6.70 7.08 21.78
CA ASP A 7 5.37 6.48 21.75
C ASP A 7 5.32 5.25 20.81
N TYR A 8 6.30 5.07 19.91
CA TYR A 8 6.29 3.99 18.91
C TYR A 8 7.62 3.29 18.65
N ALA A 9 8.73 3.82 19.16
CA ALA A 9 10.01 3.12 19.10
C ALA A 9 9.92 1.84 19.93
N HIS A 10 10.36 0.73 19.35
CA HIS A 10 10.38 -0.57 20.00
C HIS A 10 11.82 -0.96 20.30
N ARG A 11 12.11 -1.20 21.59
CA ARG A 11 13.45 -1.61 22.03
C ARG A 11 13.57 -3.12 21.89
N LEU A 12 14.35 -3.55 20.91
CA LEU A 12 14.69 -4.96 20.74
C LEU A 12 15.55 -5.45 21.90
N THR A 13 15.32 -6.69 22.32
CA THR A 13 16.03 -7.35 23.43
C THR A 13 17.03 -8.41 22.96
N SER A 14 17.07 -8.68 21.66
CA SER A 14 18.01 -9.62 21.06
C SER A 14 18.54 -9.06 19.73
N ASP A 15 19.79 -9.39 19.41
CA ASP A 15 20.50 -8.84 18.26
C ASP A 15 20.00 -9.42 16.91
N ILE A 16 20.39 -8.77 15.83
CA ILE A 16 20.33 -9.32 14.47
C ILE A 16 21.74 -9.35 13.90
N ASP A 17 22.03 -10.30 13.01
CA ASP A 17 23.31 -10.30 12.30
C ASP A 17 23.11 -9.75 10.88
N PRO A 18 23.30 -8.44 10.66
CA PRO A 18 23.13 -7.84 9.33
C PRO A 18 24.23 -8.30 8.36
N THR A 19 25.27 -9.01 8.83
CA THR A 19 26.37 -9.50 8.00
C THR A 19 26.09 -10.88 7.40
N THR A 20 25.09 -11.62 7.92
CA THR A 20 24.71 -12.94 7.38
C THR A 20 24.36 -12.89 5.90
N GLY A 21 23.90 -11.75 5.40
CA GLY A 21 23.52 -11.55 4.00
C GLY A 21 22.33 -12.41 3.62
N VAL A 22 21.39 -11.86 2.84
CA VAL A 22 20.31 -12.64 2.25
C VAL A 22 20.35 -12.45 0.75
N LYS A 23 20.27 -13.56 0.01
CA LYS A 23 20.13 -13.48 -1.44
C LYS A 23 18.75 -12.89 -1.73
N VAL A 24 18.72 -11.79 -2.46
CA VAL A 24 17.46 -11.11 -2.78
C VAL A 24 16.47 -12.05 -3.49
N GLY A 25 16.96 -13.00 -4.28
CA GLY A 25 16.13 -14.03 -4.93
C GLY A 25 15.37 -14.94 -3.94
N ASP A 26 15.92 -15.20 -2.75
CA ASP A 26 15.23 -15.98 -1.72
C ASP A 26 14.05 -15.18 -1.14
N LEU A 27 14.25 -13.86 -0.99
CA LEU A 27 13.18 -12.93 -0.59
C LEU A 27 12.11 -12.83 -1.67
N ASP A 28 12.50 -12.65 -2.94
CA ASP A 28 11.60 -12.59 -4.09
C ASP A 28 10.72 -13.85 -4.13
N GLY A 29 11.33 -15.03 -3.93
CA GLY A 29 10.63 -16.31 -3.86
C GLY A 29 9.60 -16.37 -2.71
N LEU A 30 9.96 -15.92 -1.52
CA LEU A 30 9.07 -15.89 -0.36
C LEU A 30 7.91 -14.91 -0.51
N LEU A 31 8.16 -13.71 -1.06
CA LEU A 31 7.12 -12.74 -1.35
C LEU A 31 6.09 -13.32 -2.32
N ASN A 32 6.56 -13.93 -3.42
CA ASN A 32 5.70 -14.55 -4.40
C ASN A 32 4.83 -15.65 -3.77
N ARG A 33 5.43 -16.51 -2.92
CA ARG A 33 4.65 -17.53 -2.19
C ARG A 33 3.64 -16.90 -1.24
N CYS A 34 3.99 -15.84 -0.50
CA CYS A 34 3.05 -15.15 0.39
C CYS A 34 1.86 -14.56 -0.40
N THR A 35 2.12 -13.89 -1.53
CA THR A 35 1.08 -13.38 -2.42
C THR A 35 0.18 -14.51 -2.91
N VAL A 36 0.75 -15.59 -3.46
CA VAL A 36 -0.04 -16.73 -3.97
C VAL A 36 -0.88 -17.35 -2.86
N ARG A 37 -0.33 -17.59 -1.67
CA ARG A 37 -1.12 -18.15 -0.57
C ARG A 37 -2.22 -17.21 -0.10
N ALA A 38 -1.95 -15.89 -0.06
CA ALA A 38 -2.97 -14.91 0.29
C ALA A 38 -4.12 -14.88 -0.74
N THR A 39 -3.81 -14.91 -2.04
CA THR A 39 -4.84 -14.91 -3.09
C THR A 39 -5.61 -16.23 -3.16
N GLU A 40 -4.97 -17.37 -2.90
CA GLU A 40 -5.66 -18.66 -2.76
C GLU A 40 -6.60 -18.68 -1.55
N ALA A 41 -6.16 -18.19 -0.38
CA ALA A 41 -6.99 -18.10 0.82
C ALA A 41 -8.26 -17.25 0.57
N LEU A 42 -8.13 -16.14 -0.16
CA LEU A 42 -9.23 -15.23 -0.51
C LEU A 42 -10.30 -15.86 -1.43
N LYS A 43 -10.01 -16.99 -2.08
CA LYS A 43 -11.05 -17.77 -2.79
C LYS A 43 -12.03 -18.42 -1.81
N GLY A 44 -11.57 -18.72 -0.59
CA GLY A 44 -12.40 -19.27 0.48
C GLY A 44 -13.40 -18.25 1.01
N GLN A 45 -14.54 -18.74 1.52
CA GLN A 45 -15.53 -17.90 2.17
C GLN A 45 -14.96 -17.30 3.47
N ALA A 46 -15.30 -16.04 3.73
CA ALA A 46 -14.95 -15.34 4.97
C ALA A 46 -16.18 -14.62 5.52
N SER A 47 -16.42 -14.73 6.83
CA SER A 47 -17.58 -14.14 7.49
C SER A 47 -17.59 -12.62 7.32
N GLY A 48 -18.71 -12.09 6.84
CA GLY A 48 -18.89 -10.65 6.62
C GLY A 48 -18.32 -10.11 5.30
N TYR A 49 -17.59 -10.90 4.52
CA TYR A 49 -17.02 -10.48 3.24
C TYR A 49 -17.76 -11.13 2.07
N SER A 50 -18.20 -10.34 1.10
CA SER A 50 -18.74 -10.85 -0.16
C SER A 50 -17.61 -11.42 -1.04
N GLU A 51 -17.96 -12.16 -2.08
CA GLU A 51 -16.99 -12.58 -3.10
C GLU A 51 -16.32 -11.38 -3.77
N SER A 52 -17.07 -10.31 -4.04
CA SER A 52 -16.52 -9.09 -4.63
C SER A 52 -15.51 -8.41 -3.71
N ASP A 53 -15.76 -8.38 -2.40
CA ASP A 53 -14.81 -7.80 -1.45
C ASP A 53 -13.48 -8.56 -1.45
N ARG A 54 -13.57 -9.90 -1.42
CA ARG A 54 -12.39 -10.77 -1.44
C ARG A 54 -11.62 -10.65 -2.75
N ASN A 55 -12.32 -10.64 -3.89
CA ASN A 55 -11.70 -10.42 -5.20
C ASN A 55 -10.98 -9.07 -5.28
N TYR A 56 -11.53 -8.02 -4.66
CA TYR A 56 -10.85 -6.73 -4.61
C TYR A 56 -9.57 -6.77 -3.77
N ILE A 57 -9.61 -7.41 -2.59
CA ILE A 57 -8.42 -7.60 -1.76
C ILE A 57 -7.36 -8.45 -2.51
N THR A 58 -7.78 -9.48 -3.26
CA THR A 58 -6.92 -10.27 -4.15
C THR A 58 -6.18 -9.36 -5.14
N SER A 59 -6.90 -8.45 -5.82
CA SER A 59 -6.29 -7.50 -6.74
C SER A 59 -5.29 -6.55 -6.07
N ILE A 60 -5.47 -6.21 -4.78
CA ILE A 60 -4.47 -5.43 -4.05
C ILE A 60 -3.18 -6.25 -3.85
N PHE A 61 -3.27 -7.53 -3.46
CA PHE A 61 -2.08 -8.39 -3.34
C PHE A 61 -1.34 -8.56 -4.68
N GLU A 62 -2.07 -8.76 -5.78
CA GLU A 62 -1.50 -8.83 -7.13
C GLU A 62 -0.82 -7.50 -7.51
N ALA A 63 -1.47 -6.36 -7.24
CA ALA A 63 -0.88 -5.04 -7.47
C ALA A 63 0.38 -4.80 -6.63
N MET A 64 0.41 -5.28 -5.37
CA MET A 64 1.60 -5.25 -4.52
C MET A 64 2.72 -6.11 -5.11
N GLN A 65 2.43 -7.30 -5.66
CA GLN A 65 3.44 -8.11 -6.35
C GLN A 65 4.00 -7.40 -7.59
N HIS A 66 3.14 -6.81 -8.42
CA HIS A 66 3.60 -6.04 -9.58
C HIS A 66 4.46 -4.83 -9.17
N THR A 67 4.05 -4.11 -8.13
CA THR A 67 4.81 -2.98 -7.58
C THR A 67 6.17 -3.43 -7.07
N HIS A 68 6.26 -4.59 -6.44
CA HIS A 68 7.53 -5.18 -6.02
C HIS A 68 8.44 -5.46 -7.21
N ASN A 69 7.92 -6.06 -8.28
CA ASN A 69 8.69 -6.31 -9.49
C ASN A 69 9.21 -5.00 -10.13
N SER A 70 8.41 -3.92 -10.11
CA SER A 70 8.87 -2.60 -10.54
C SER A 70 10.00 -2.06 -9.66
N ILE A 71 9.93 -2.24 -8.33
CA ILE A 71 11.04 -1.92 -7.41
C ILE A 71 12.29 -2.70 -7.81
N ARG A 72 12.18 -4.01 -8.07
CA ARG A 72 13.31 -4.86 -8.48
C ARG A 72 13.99 -4.35 -9.74
N ILE A 73 13.21 -3.94 -10.75
CA ILE A 73 13.73 -3.36 -11.99
C ILE A 73 14.52 -2.07 -11.70
N LEU A 74 13.99 -1.19 -10.85
CA LEU A 74 14.62 0.10 -10.54
C LEU A 74 15.91 -0.03 -9.71
N VAL A 75 15.99 -1.02 -8.82
CA VAL A 75 17.13 -1.20 -7.90
C VAL A 75 18.15 -2.22 -8.35
N ASN A 76 17.99 -2.82 -9.54
CA ASN A 76 18.95 -3.74 -10.15
C ASN A 76 19.72 -3.17 -11.35
N PRO A 77 20.17 -1.90 -11.38
CA PRO A 77 21.06 -1.45 -12.43
C PRO A 77 22.51 -1.90 -12.15
N GLU A 78 23.30 -2.05 -13.22
CA GLU A 78 24.76 -2.31 -13.11
C GLU A 78 25.48 -1.20 -12.33
N GLU A 79 24.96 0.03 -12.37
CA GLU A 79 25.44 1.18 -11.59
C GLU A 79 24.28 1.99 -10.98
N PRO A 80 24.48 2.64 -9.83
CA PRO A 80 23.47 3.55 -9.24
C PRO A 80 22.99 4.62 -10.22
N LYS A 81 21.67 4.76 -10.39
CA LYS A 81 21.04 5.75 -11.29
C LYS A 81 20.06 6.65 -10.52
N PRO A 82 19.78 7.88 -11.00
CA PRO A 82 18.80 8.76 -10.35
C PRO A 82 17.41 8.14 -10.32
N THR A 83 17.04 7.39 -11.37
CA THR A 83 15.75 6.70 -11.47
C THR A 83 15.60 5.57 -10.46
N SER A 84 16.70 5.00 -9.96
CA SER A 84 16.65 4.00 -8.90
C SER A 84 16.10 4.55 -7.58
N VAL A 85 16.24 5.86 -7.34
CA VAL A 85 15.65 6.53 -6.18
C VAL A 85 14.12 6.47 -6.21
N ASP A 86 13.51 6.34 -7.40
CA ASP A 86 12.05 6.20 -7.54
C ASP A 86 11.53 4.87 -6.96
N ALA A 87 12.40 3.90 -6.67
CA ALA A 87 12.02 2.70 -5.94
C ALA A 87 11.47 3.01 -4.54
N LEU A 88 11.93 4.09 -3.90
CA LEU A 88 11.44 4.52 -2.59
C LEU A 88 10.00 5.08 -2.66
N LEU A 89 9.64 5.70 -3.79
CA LEU A 89 8.25 6.10 -4.06
C LEU A 89 7.35 4.86 -4.12
N LEU A 90 7.78 3.82 -4.82
CA LEU A 90 7.03 2.58 -4.94
C LEU A 90 6.96 1.83 -3.59
N ALA A 91 8.02 1.88 -2.78
CA ALA A 91 8.00 1.34 -1.43
C ALA A 91 6.96 2.05 -0.54
N ARG A 92 6.72 3.35 -0.74
CA ARG A 92 5.64 4.07 -0.07
C ARG A 92 4.27 3.54 -0.47
N VAL A 93 4.07 3.25 -1.75
CA VAL A 93 2.82 2.67 -2.27
C VAL A 93 2.55 1.30 -1.65
N GLN A 94 3.57 0.45 -1.55
CA GLN A 94 3.48 -0.84 -0.84
C GLN A 94 3.00 -0.65 0.60
N LEU A 95 3.57 0.35 1.28
CA LEU A 95 3.21 0.64 2.66
C LEU A 95 1.77 1.15 2.77
N GLU A 96 1.32 2.03 1.87
CA GLU A 96 -0.09 2.45 1.81
C GLU A 96 -1.05 1.28 1.61
N SER A 97 -0.69 0.29 0.78
CA SER A 97 -1.46 -0.94 0.62
C SER A 97 -1.55 -1.75 1.92
N LEU A 98 -0.46 -1.86 2.69
CA LEU A 98 -0.49 -2.48 4.02
C LEU A 98 -1.49 -1.78 4.95
N TYR A 99 -1.48 -0.44 5.01
CA TYR A 99 -2.45 0.31 5.81
C TYR A 99 -3.89 0.03 5.36
N ALA A 100 -4.14 0.06 4.05
CA ALA A 100 -5.47 -0.18 3.49
C ALA A 100 -5.96 -1.59 3.85
N ILE A 101 -5.14 -2.63 3.62
CA ILE A 101 -5.45 -4.02 3.96
C ILE A 101 -5.73 -4.16 5.46
N CYS A 102 -4.90 -3.57 6.33
CA CYS A 102 -5.09 -3.62 7.78
C CYS A 102 -6.45 -3.08 8.24
N LEU A 103 -6.98 -2.05 7.57
CA LEU A 103 -8.31 -1.52 7.86
C LEU A 103 -9.41 -2.36 7.21
N MET A 104 -9.22 -2.76 5.95
CA MET A 104 -10.16 -3.59 5.20
C MET A 104 -10.44 -4.91 5.90
N LEU A 105 -9.44 -5.51 6.54
CA LEU A 105 -9.57 -6.78 7.28
C LEU A 105 -10.26 -6.63 8.64
N GLU A 106 -10.57 -5.42 9.13
CA GLU A 106 -11.42 -5.26 10.32
C GLU A 106 -12.90 -5.43 10.03
N ASP A 107 -13.36 -4.97 8.86
CA ASP A 107 -14.78 -4.94 8.51
C ASP A 107 -14.92 -4.69 7.00
N ALA A 108 -15.72 -5.52 6.32
CA ALA A 108 -15.95 -5.42 4.88
C ALA A 108 -16.52 -4.07 4.43
N LYS A 109 -17.17 -3.29 5.32
CA LYS A 109 -17.61 -1.93 4.98
C LYS A 109 -16.46 -1.03 4.52
N TRP A 110 -15.25 -1.28 4.99
CA TRP A 110 -14.06 -0.53 4.58
C TRP A 110 -13.65 -0.86 3.15
N VAL A 111 -13.87 -2.09 2.70
CA VAL A 111 -13.67 -2.49 1.29
C VAL A 111 -14.65 -1.72 0.41
N GLY A 112 -15.95 -1.78 0.76
CA GLY A 112 -16.99 -1.02 0.04
C GLY A 112 -16.71 0.48 -0.01
N LEU A 113 -16.29 1.09 1.12
CA LEU A 113 -15.90 2.50 1.17
C LEU A 113 -14.71 2.80 0.26
N TYR A 114 -13.68 1.95 0.25
CA TYR A 114 -12.50 2.14 -0.58
C TYR A 114 -12.84 2.15 -2.07
N ILE A 115 -13.65 1.19 -2.49
CA ILE A 115 -14.09 1.05 -3.88
C ILE A 115 -14.93 2.26 -4.30
N LYS A 116 -15.91 2.68 -3.47
CA LYS A 116 -16.74 3.87 -3.73
C LYS A 116 -15.93 5.17 -3.78
N ASP A 117 -14.97 5.37 -2.88
CA ASP A 117 -14.09 6.55 -2.91
C ASP A 117 -13.21 6.56 -4.17
N GLY A 118 -12.74 5.38 -4.60
CA GLY A 118 -12.04 5.20 -5.88
C GLY A 118 -12.91 5.61 -7.07
N TRP A 119 -14.14 5.10 -7.14
CA TRP A 119 -15.12 5.49 -8.15
C TRP A 119 -15.38 7.00 -8.13
N LYS A 120 -15.61 7.61 -6.96
CA LYS A 120 -15.90 9.04 -6.83
C LYS A 120 -14.79 9.88 -7.44
N LYS A 121 -13.52 9.55 -7.18
CA LYS A 121 -12.37 10.28 -7.74
C LYS A 121 -12.30 10.16 -9.27
N PHE A 122 -12.52 8.96 -9.80
CA PHE A 122 -12.53 8.74 -11.25
C PHE A 122 -13.70 9.47 -11.92
N TYR A 123 -14.88 9.40 -11.32
CA TYR A 123 -16.09 10.04 -11.82
C TYR A 123 -15.96 11.57 -11.83
N LYS A 124 -15.38 12.17 -10.78
CA LYS A 124 -15.06 13.61 -10.77
C LYS A 124 -14.16 14.02 -11.94
N ARG A 125 -13.12 13.24 -12.24
CA ARG A 125 -12.25 13.50 -13.39
C ARG A 125 -13.01 13.41 -14.71
N PHE A 126 -13.87 12.41 -14.84
CA PHE A 126 -14.74 12.26 -16.00
C PHE A 126 -15.69 13.45 -16.17
N LEU A 127 -16.33 13.92 -15.10
CA LEU A 127 -17.19 15.10 -15.13
C LEU A 127 -16.41 16.37 -15.52
N LEU A 128 -15.21 16.55 -14.97
CA LEU A 128 -14.33 17.67 -15.32
C LEU A 128 -14.01 17.67 -16.82
N GLU A 129 -13.57 16.54 -17.36
CA GLU A 129 -13.23 16.41 -18.77
C GLU A 129 -14.44 16.63 -19.68
N LYS A 130 -15.62 16.16 -19.26
CA LYS A 130 -16.88 16.40 -19.97
C LYS A 130 -17.23 17.89 -20.02
N GLU A 131 -17.09 18.63 -18.92
CA GLU A 131 -17.35 20.06 -18.89
C GLU A 131 -16.31 20.85 -19.69
N GLU A 132 -15.02 20.51 -19.57
CA GLU A 132 -13.94 21.19 -20.30
C GLU A 132 -14.01 20.98 -21.82
N SER A 133 -14.63 19.87 -22.27
CA SER A 133 -14.76 19.54 -23.69
C SER A 133 -16.14 19.80 -24.29
N ARG A 134 -17.12 20.24 -23.50
CA ARG A 134 -18.55 20.33 -23.90
C ARG A 134 -18.78 21.10 -25.20
N ASP A 135 -18.07 22.22 -25.37
CA ASP A 135 -18.24 23.13 -26.51
C ASP A 135 -17.14 22.93 -27.59
N LEU A 136 -16.42 21.80 -27.53
CA LEU A 136 -15.32 21.44 -28.43
C LEU A 136 -15.66 20.17 -29.22
N PRO A 137 -16.35 20.26 -30.38
CA PRO A 137 -16.86 19.10 -31.13
C PRO A 137 -15.82 18.02 -31.46
N ARG A 138 -14.54 18.40 -31.58
CA ARG A 138 -13.42 17.46 -31.81
C ARG A 138 -13.04 16.62 -30.59
N LEU A 139 -13.40 17.06 -29.39
CA LEU A 139 -13.02 16.43 -28.11
C LEU A 139 -14.20 15.76 -27.40
N VAL A 140 -15.44 16.03 -27.83
CA VAL A 140 -16.67 15.40 -27.29
C VAL A 140 -16.70 13.87 -27.48
N GLY A 141 -15.90 13.31 -28.39
CA GLY A 141 -15.84 11.86 -28.64
C GLY A 141 -15.39 11.05 -27.42
N PHE A 142 -14.35 11.51 -26.71
CA PHE A 142 -13.75 10.74 -25.61
C PHE A 142 -14.70 10.56 -24.41
N PRO A 143 -15.39 11.61 -23.89
CA PRO A 143 -16.38 11.42 -22.83
C PRO A 143 -17.52 10.47 -23.21
N ASN A 144 -17.95 10.48 -24.47
CA ASN A 144 -19.01 9.57 -24.94
C ASN A 144 -18.54 8.11 -24.98
N GLU A 145 -17.30 7.87 -25.42
CA GLU A 145 -16.67 6.54 -25.42
C GLU A 145 -16.45 6.01 -23.99
N MET A 146 -16.19 6.90 -23.03
CA MET A 146 -15.96 6.54 -21.63
C MET A 146 -17.24 6.26 -20.84
N GLN A 147 -18.40 6.74 -21.30
CA GLN A 147 -19.67 6.62 -20.57
C GLN A 147 -20.05 5.17 -20.21
N PRO A 148 -19.97 4.16 -21.12
CA PRO A 148 -20.24 2.77 -20.78
C PRO A 148 -19.30 2.22 -19.69
N HIS A 149 -18.04 2.65 -19.69
CA HIS A 149 -17.08 2.26 -18.66
C HIS A 149 -17.45 2.88 -17.31
N ILE A 150 -17.86 4.15 -17.28
CA ILE A 150 -18.34 4.84 -16.07
C ILE A 150 -19.57 4.14 -15.49
N ASP A 151 -20.54 3.77 -16.33
CA ASP A 151 -21.76 3.10 -15.88
C ASP A 151 -21.46 1.70 -15.32
N ASN A 152 -20.57 0.95 -15.97
CA ASN A 152 -20.08 -0.33 -15.44
C ASN A 152 -19.34 -0.15 -14.11
N LEU A 153 -18.43 0.82 -14.00
CA LEU A 153 -17.71 1.12 -12.77
C LEU A 153 -18.66 1.53 -11.63
N THR A 154 -19.72 2.28 -11.94
CA THR A 154 -20.77 2.67 -10.98
C THR A 154 -21.45 1.44 -10.42
N HIS A 155 -21.82 0.50 -11.29
CA HIS A 155 -22.47 -0.75 -10.88
C HIS A 155 -21.56 -1.62 -10.01
N ILE A 156 -20.34 -1.92 -10.45
CA ILE A 156 -19.43 -2.81 -9.70
C ILE A 156 -18.98 -2.18 -8.38
N SER A 157 -18.97 -0.85 -8.29
CA SER A 157 -18.62 -0.13 -7.05
C SER A 157 -19.77 -0.03 -6.05
N GLY A 158 -20.96 -0.54 -6.42
CA GLY A 158 -22.16 -0.46 -5.58
C GLY A 158 -22.61 0.97 -5.32
N VAL A 159 -22.31 1.90 -6.23
CA VAL A 159 -22.69 3.32 -6.10
C VAL A 159 -24.16 3.47 -6.47
N THR A 160 -24.93 4.03 -5.55
CA THR A 160 -26.36 4.28 -5.73
C THR A 160 -26.60 5.52 -6.59
N GLU A 161 -27.80 5.60 -7.18
CA GLU A 161 -28.20 6.80 -7.94
C GLU A 161 -28.16 8.05 -7.06
N ALA A 162 -28.60 7.97 -5.80
CA ALA A 162 -28.55 9.09 -4.86
C ALA A 162 -27.12 9.56 -4.61
N GLU A 163 -26.16 8.65 -4.47
CA GLU A 163 -24.74 8.97 -4.32
C GLU A 163 -24.17 9.62 -5.59
N ARG A 164 -24.46 9.06 -6.76
CA ARG A 164 -24.02 9.62 -8.05
C ARG A 164 -24.55 11.04 -8.24
N ARG A 165 -25.85 11.26 -8.05
CA ARG A 165 -26.49 12.58 -8.16
C ARG A 165 -25.97 13.57 -7.14
N THR A 166 -25.64 13.11 -5.94
CA THR A 166 -25.00 13.96 -4.93
C THR A 166 -23.63 14.43 -5.40
N VAL A 167 -22.85 13.59 -6.09
CA VAL A 167 -21.58 14.02 -6.69
C VAL A 167 -21.82 15.02 -7.83
N GLU A 168 -22.78 14.77 -8.73
CA GLU A 168 -23.11 15.73 -9.79
C GLU A 168 -23.56 17.09 -9.22
N GLU A 169 -24.37 17.10 -8.15
CA GLU A 169 -24.77 18.33 -7.44
C GLU A 169 -23.55 19.06 -6.86
N GLU A 170 -22.68 18.34 -6.14
CA GLU A 170 -21.51 18.93 -5.47
C GLU A 170 -20.47 19.49 -6.45
N GLU A 171 -20.29 18.86 -7.62
CA GLU A 171 -19.23 19.23 -8.56
C GLU A 171 -19.71 20.12 -9.71
N LEU A 172 -20.96 19.97 -10.15
CA LEU A 172 -21.53 20.70 -11.29
C LEU A 172 -22.55 21.76 -10.87
N GLY A 173 -22.98 21.78 -9.61
CA GLY A 173 -24.03 22.67 -9.13
C GLY A 173 -25.44 22.34 -9.66
N ILE A 174 -25.62 21.13 -10.21
CA ILE A 174 -26.91 20.66 -10.73
C ILE A 174 -27.81 20.28 -9.55
N SER A 175 -28.94 20.96 -9.38
CA SER A 175 -29.90 20.65 -8.32
C SER A 175 -30.34 19.19 -8.36
N LEU A 176 -30.43 18.56 -7.18
CA LEU A 176 -30.93 17.18 -7.07
C LEU A 176 -32.37 17.06 -7.63
N PRO A 177 -32.67 15.99 -8.38
CA PRO A 177 -34.04 15.70 -8.81
C PRO A 177 -35.01 15.56 -7.63
N SER A 178 -36.27 15.92 -7.86
CA SER A 178 -37.33 15.75 -6.86
C SER A 178 -37.41 14.29 -6.39
N GLY A 179 -37.48 14.08 -5.07
CA GLY A 179 -37.54 12.75 -4.45
C GLY A 179 -36.18 12.09 -4.16
N ILE A 180 -35.06 12.64 -4.64
CA ILE A 180 -33.72 12.15 -4.29
C ILE A 180 -33.21 12.87 -3.04
N THR A 181 -32.85 12.10 -2.02
CA THR A 181 -32.18 12.62 -0.82
C THR A 181 -30.67 12.55 -0.99
N LYS A 182 -29.97 13.62 -0.57
CA LYS A 182 -28.51 13.70 -0.62
C LYS A 182 -27.87 12.52 0.12
N ALA A 183 -26.97 11.81 -0.57
CA ALA A 183 -26.24 10.66 -0.04
C ALA A 183 -24.75 10.82 -0.36
N LYS A 184 -23.92 11.03 0.66
CA LYS A 184 -22.49 11.28 0.47
C LYS A 184 -21.70 9.97 0.45
N ILE A 185 -20.80 9.85 -0.53
CA ILE A 185 -19.69 8.90 -0.45
C ILE A 185 -18.58 9.56 0.36
N ASP A 186 -18.29 8.97 1.53
CA ASP A 186 -17.18 9.37 2.38
C ASP A 186 -15.82 9.05 1.75
N ARG A 187 -14.79 9.77 2.18
CA ARG A 187 -13.42 9.53 1.73
C ARG A 187 -12.82 8.34 2.47
N PHE A 188 -12.12 7.45 1.78
CA PHE A 188 -11.32 6.43 2.45
C PHE A 188 -10.16 7.10 3.22
N PRO A 189 -9.92 6.72 4.49
CA PRO A 189 -8.93 7.40 5.32
C PRO A 189 -7.50 7.28 4.76
N THR A 190 -6.70 8.33 4.96
CA THR A 190 -5.23 8.28 4.74
C THR A 190 -4.58 7.35 5.77
N PRO A 191 -3.30 6.95 5.62
CA PRO A 191 -2.59 6.12 6.61
C PRO A 191 -2.72 6.61 8.06
N LYS A 192 -2.59 7.93 8.29
CA LYS A 192 -2.82 8.52 9.62
C LYS A 192 -4.27 8.39 10.09
N GLY A 193 -5.23 8.56 9.18
CA GLY A 193 -6.65 8.35 9.45
C GLY A 193 -6.99 6.89 9.76
N ILE A 194 -6.32 5.95 9.09
CA ILE A 194 -6.48 4.51 9.31
C ILE A 194 -6.06 4.15 10.74
N ILE A 195 -4.92 4.65 11.22
CA ILE A 195 -4.49 4.45 12.61
C ILE A 195 -5.57 4.88 13.62
N SER A 196 -6.31 5.95 13.34
CA SER A 196 -7.38 6.39 14.24
C SER A 196 -8.63 5.51 14.22
N LYS A 197 -8.82 4.70 13.17
CA LYS A 197 -9.99 3.85 12.93
C LYS A 197 -9.76 2.37 13.27
N VAL A 198 -8.51 1.92 13.29
CA VAL A 198 -8.13 0.56 13.71
C VAL A 198 -8.44 0.36 15.19
N ASN A 199 -9.12 -0.75 15.48
CA ASN A 199 -9.57 -1.16 16.81
C ASN A 199 -8.55 -2.05 17.53
N ASP A 200 -7.87 -2.94 16.80
CA ASP A 200 -6.85 -3.81 17.39
C ASP A 200 -5.63 -2.99 17.85
N GLN A 201 -5.33 -3.03 19.15
CA GLN A 201 -4.29 -2.20 19.74
C GLN A 201 -2.87 -2.57 19.26
N HIS A 202 -2.59 -3.85 19.00
CA HIS A 202 -1.29 -4.29 18.49
C HIS A 202 -1.09 -3.90 17.03
N ARG A 203 -2.13 -4.06 16.21
CA ARG A 203 -2.18 -3.57 14.82
C ARG A 203 -1.99 -2.06 14.79
N LYS A 204 -2.69 -1.33 15.67
CA LYS A 204 -2.53 0.12 15.80
C LYS A 204 -1.11 0.53 16.16
N GLN A 205 -0.49 -0.13 17.14
CA GLN A 205 0.91 0.11 17.51
C GLN A 205 1.87 -0.18 16.35
N MET A 206 1.69 -1.29 15.65
CA MET A 206 2.46 -1.66 14.46
C MET A 206 2.34 -0.60 13.35
N LEU A 207 1.13 -0.16 13.06
CA LEU A 207 0.88 0.91 12.09
C LEU A 207 1.49 2.24 12.54
N ILE A 208 1.41 2.63 13.82
CA ILE A 208 2.09 3.84 14.31
C ILE A 208 3.61 3.73 14.11
N ARG A 209 4.22 2.57 14.40
CA ARG A 209 5.65 2.37 14.14
C ARG A 209 5.97 2.50 12.65
N MET A 210 5.17 1.90 11.79
CA MET A 210 5.33 1.98 10.34
C MET A 210 5.07 3.40 9.80
N TYR A 211 4.35 4.25 10.52
CA TYR A 211 4.04 5.61 10.10
C TYR A 211 5.28 6.49 10.00
N ALA A 212 6.30 6.25 10.83
CA ALA A 212 7.59 6.93 10.71
C ALA A 212 8.27 6.65 9.36
N GLU A 213 8.21 5.39 8.88
CA GLU A 213 8.74 5.01 7.57
C GLU A 213 7.90 5.63 6.45
N TYR A 214 6.57 5.68 6.62
CA TYR A 214 5.67 6.35 5.68
C TYR A 214 5.96 7.85 5.54
N GLU A 215 6.18 8.55 6.66
CA GLU A 215 6.52 9.98 6.66
C GLU A 215 7.87 10.22 6.00
N HIS A 216 8.88 9.40 6.31
CA HIS A 216 10.16 9.47 5.63
C HIS A 216 10.01 9.24 4.12
N LEU A 217 9.34 8.17 3.69
CA LEU A 217 9.16 7.89 2.26
C LEU A 217 8.30 8.94 1.53
N SER A 218 7.46 9.67 2.25
CA SER A 218 6.70 10.80 1.68
C SER A 218 7.61 11.96 1.27
N SER A 219 8.84 12.05 1.79
CA SER A 219 9.84 13.03 1.35
C SER A 219 10.15 12.88 -0.15
N TYR A 220 10.15 11.65 -0.66
CA TYR A 220 10.39 11.33 -2.06
C TYR A 220 9.23 11.73 -2.96
N VAL A 221 7.98 11.60 -2.49
CA VAL A 221 6.79 12.05 -3.23
C VAL A 221 6.74 13.57 -3.34
N HIS A 222 7.13 14.26 -2.27
CA HIS A 222 7.07 15.72 -2.18
C HIS A 222 8.34 16.43 -2.65
N ALA A 223 9.30 15.68 -3.20
CA ALA A 223 10.59 16.20 -3.67
C ALA A 223 11.29 17.07 -2.60
N LEU A 224 11.30 16.59 -1.35
CA LEU A 224 12.03 17.24 -0.28
C LEU A 224 13.55 17.18 -0.54
N PRO A 225 14.35 18.03 0.14
CA PRO A 225 15.77 18.17 -0.17
C PRO A 225 16.55 16.86 -0.17
N ASP A 226 16.28 15.94 0.76
CA ASP A 226 16.88 14.61 0.84
C ASP A 226 16.63 13.78 -0.42
N ALA A 227 15.37 13.73 -0.89
CA ALA A 227 15.00 13.01 -2.09
C ALA A 227 15.66 13.58 -3.36
N ILE A 228 15.71 14.92 -3.46
CA ILE A 228 16.39 15.60 -4.57
C ILE A 228 17.89 15.34 -4.53
N ASP A 229 18.50 15.42 -3.35
CA ASP A 229 19.94 15.25 -3.19
C ASP A 229 20.38 13.82 -3.51
N PHE A 230 19.60 12.79 -3.16
CA PHE A 230 19.88 11.43 -3.63
C PHE A 230 19.82 11.31 -5.15
N LYS A 231 18.82 11.89 -5.82
CA LYS A 231 18.76 11.88 -7.29
C LYS A 231 19.95 12.61 -7.93
N ARG A 232 20.41 13.69 -7.31
CA ARG A 232 21.59 14.44 -7.76
C ARG A 232 22.88 13.64 -7.55
N MET A 233 23.02 12.98 -6.40
CA MET A 233 24.16 12.15 -6.02
C MET A 233 24.40 11.00 -7.00
N PHE A 234 23.34 10.36 -7.47
CA PHE A 234 23.45 9.26 -8.45
C PHE A 234 23.33 9.73 -9.90
N GLY A 235 23.43 11.03 -10.16
CA GLY A 235 23.22 11.63 -11.48
C GLY A 235 24.32 12.60 -11.90
N LYS A 236 23.93 13.70 -12.55
CA LYS A 236 24.84 14.72 -13.12
C LYS A 236 25.82 15.33 -12.09
N TYR A 237 25.51 15.24 -10.80
CA TYR A 237 26.33 15.83 -9.74
C TYR A 237 27.14 14.80 -8.95
N ARG A 238 27.24 13.54 -9.41
CA ARG A 238 27.99 12.46 -8.75
C ARG A 238 29.40 12.88 -8.33
N ASP A 239 30.11 13.62 -9.20
CA ASP A 239 31.49 14.07 -8.96
C ASP A 239 31.63 15.10 -7.82
N ARG A 240 30.51 15.67 -7.35
CA ARG A 240 30.48 16.59 -6.19
C ARG A 240 30.40 15.85 -4.86
N TYR A 241 30.17 14.53 -4.88
CA TYR A 241 30.07 13.70 -3.69
C TYR A 241 31.32 12.84 -3.53
N PRO A 242 31.74 12.54 -2.28
CA PRO A 242 32.88 11.66 -2.04
C PRO A 242 32.65 10.30 -2.71
N THR A 243 33.52 9.91 -3.67
CA THR A 243 33.39 8.66 -4.43
C THR A 243 33.42 7.43 -3.52
N LYS A 244 34.20 7.51 -2.42
CA LYS A 244 34.28 6.45 -1.42
C LYS A 244 32.97 6.35 -0.66
N GLY A 245 32.22 5.28 -0.92
CA GLY A 245 31.00 4.95 -0.19
C GLY A 245 29.69 5.31 -0.90
N ILE A 246 29.72 5.81 -2.15
CA ILE A 246 28.50 6.06 -2.94
C ILE A 246 27.71 4.77 -3.13
N ASP A 247 28.36 3.68 -3.52
CA ASP A 247 27.69 2.40 -3.71
C ASP A 247 27.14 1.86 -2.38
N GLY A 248 27.89 2.03 -1.29
CA GLY A 248 27.43 1.68 0.05
C GLY A 248 26.23 2.51 0.50
N ALA A 249 26.21 3.81 0.18
CA ALA A 249 25.08 4.70 0.45
C ALA A 249 23.87 4.31 -0.42
N PHE A 250 24.07 4.00 -1.69
CA PHE A 250 23.02 3.52 -2.58
C PHE A 250 22.38 2.22 -2.04
N GLN A 251 23.20 1.24 -1.67
CA GLN A 251 22.70 -0.01 -1.11
C GLN A 251 21.95 0.19 0.21
N LYS A 252 22.46 1.05 1.11
CA LYS A 252 21.87 1.26 2.44
C LYS A 252 20.66 2.20 2.46
N GLN A 253 20.60 3.17 1.56
CA GLN A 253 19.60 4.25 1.59
C GLN A 253 18.55 4.10 0.49
N VAL A 254 18.84 3.37 -0.59
CA VAL A 254 17.90 3.17 -1.70
C VAL A 254 17.49 1.71 -1.81
N VAL A 255 18.44 0.81 -2.09
CA VAL A 255 18.13 -0.60 -2.38
C VAL A 255 17.53 -1.30 -1.16
N GLY A 256 18.23 -1.26 -0.03
CA GLY A 256 17.83 -1.90 1.21
C GLY A 256 16.44 -1.46 1.68
N PRO A 257 16.19 -0.15 1.91
CA PRO A 257 14.90 0.33 2.36
C PRO A 257 13.76 0.02 1.38
N SER A 258 13.97 0.20 0.07
CA SER A 258 12.95 -0.09 -0.94
C SER A 258 12.53 -1.56 -0.91
N LEU A 259 13.50 -2.48 -0.85
CA LEU A 259 13.24 -3.91 -0.79
C LEU A 259 12.61 -4.30 0.55
N ILE A 260 13.20 -3.92 1.68
CA ILE A 260 12.73 -4.29 3.01
C ILE A 260 11.28 -3.84 3.22
N ILE A 261 10.94 -2.59 2.88
CA ILE A 261 9.59 -2.06 3.07
C ILE A 261 8.61 -2.78 2.14
N SER A 262 9.00 -3.06 0.89
CA SER A 262 8.16 -3.85 -0.02
C SER A 262 7.91 -5.25 0.50
N PHE A 263 8.95 -5.97 0.95
CA PHE A 263 8.83 -7.32 1.51
C PHE A 263 7.95 -7.33 2.76
N LEU A 264 8.26 -6.46 3.71
CA LEU A 264 7.54 -6.36 4.97
C LEU A 264 6.07 -6.04 4.74
N SER A 265 5.75 -5.13 3.81
CA SER A 265 4.37 -4.78 3.52
C SER A 265 3.57 -5.97 3.00
N VAL A 266 4.10 -6.77 2.06
CA VAL A 266 3.41 -7.96 1.55
C VAL A 266 3.29 -9.04 2.63
N ILE A 267 4.38 -9.36 3.32
CA ILE A 267 4.42 -10.41 4.34
C ILE A 267 3.48 -10.07 5.50
N GLN A 268 3.51 -8.82 5.99
CA GLN A 268 2.61 -8.39 7.05
C GLN A 268 1.15 -8.38 6.59
N SER A 269 0.84 -7.92 5.37
CA SER A 269 -0.52 -8.00 4.83
C SER A 269 -1.03 -9.45 4.77
N ALA A 270 -0.21 -10.38 4.29
CA ALA A 270 -0.54 -11.81 4.28
C ALA A 270 -0.66 -12.40 5.70
N SER A 271 0.11 -11.88 6.66
CA SER A 271 0.02 -12.26 8.08
C SER A 271 -1.27 -11.77 8.72
N GLU A 272 -1.73 -10.53 8.43
CA GLU A 272 -3.02 -10.06 8.93
C GLU A 272 -4.18 -10.87 8.37
N LEU A 273 -4.04 -11.42 7.16
CA LEU A 273 -5.04 -12.26 6.53
C LEU A 273 -5.26 -13.59 7.27
N THR A 274 -4.29 -14.07 8.06
CA THR A 274 -4.47 -15.28 8.89
C THR A 274 -5.54 -15.09 9.96
N CYS A 275 -5.82 -13.85 10.39
CA CYS A 275 -6.95 -13.57 11.28
C CYS A 275 -8.30 -13.89 10.62
N LEU A 276 -8.40 -13.67 9.31
CA LEU A 276 -9.62 -13.93 8.55
C LEU A 276 -9.73 -15.42 8.16
N TYR A 277 -8.59 -16.08 7.98
CA TYR A 277 -8.47 -17.49 7.60
C TYR A 277 -7.60 -18.29 8.59
N PRO A 278 -8.03 -18.44 9.86
CA PRO A 278 -7.19 -19.05 10.90
C PRO A 278 -6.92 -20.54 10.67
N CYS A 279 -7.73 -21.21 9.87
CA CYS A 279 -7.56 -22.63 9.53
C CYS A 279 -6.73 -22.86 8.25
N ASP A 280 -6.27 -21.79 7.58
CA ASP A 280 -5.40 -21.92 6.40
C ASP A 280 -3.94 -22.16 6.84
N ILE A 281 -3.60 -23.45 6.92
CA ILE A 281 -2.28 -23.93 7.35
C ILE A 281 -1.19 -23.51 6.35
N GLU A 282 -1.51 -23.52 5.05
CA GLU A 282 -0.54 -23.21 3.99
C GLU A 282 -0.17 -21.72 3.98
N LEU A 283 -1.16 -20.84 4.16
CA LEU A 283 -0.93 -19.41 4.38
C LEU A 283 -0.07 -19.20 5.62
N SER A 284 -0.48 -19.76 6.76
CA SER A 284 0.19 -19.60 8.05
C SER A 284 1.64 -20.08 8.03
N ALA A 285 1.90 -21.26 7.43
CA ALA A 285 3.24 -21.82 7.30
C ALA A 285 4.13 -20.94 6.42
N THR A 286 3.60 -20.46 5.29
CA THR A 286 4.35 -19.64 4.32
C THR A 286 4.75 -18.29 4.93
N VAL A 287 3.81 -17.60 5.60
CA VAL A 287 4.14 -16.31 6.24
C VAL A 287 5.08 -16.49 7.44
N THR A 288 4.98 -17.61 8.17
CA THR A 288 5.93 -17.95 9.25
C THR A 288 7.34 -18.16 8.72
N GLU A 289 7.50 -18.88 7.60
CA GLU A 289 8.79 -19.04 6.92
C GLU A 289 9.37 -17.68 6.50
N ALA A 290 8.53 -16.81 5.94
CA ALA A 290 8.94 -15.48 5.52
C ALA A 290 9.42 -14.61 6.70
N TRP A 291 8.71 -14.65 7.84
CA TRP A 291 9.12 -13.96 9.06
C TRP A 291 10.40 -14.52 9.67
N ASN A 292 10.59 -15.84 9.65
CA ASN A 292 11.81 -16.47 10.14
C ASN A 292 13.05 -15.99 9.39
N LEU A 293 12.91 -15.65 8.11
CA LEU A 293 13.98 -14.99 7.36
C LEU A 293 14.04 -13.49 7.71
N LEU A 294 12.93 -12.77 7.61
CA LEU A 294 12.84 -11.31 7.80
C LEU A 294 13.39 -10.84 9.16
N THR A 295 13.11 -11.57 10.23
CA THR A 295 13.57 -11.26 11.59
C THR A 295 15.09 -11.42 11.78
N LYS A 296 15.78 -12.18 10.93
CA LYS A 296 17.23 -12.38 11.01
C LYS A 296 18.03 -11.25 10.35
N TYR A 297 17.50 -10.65 9.28
CA TYR A 297 18.25 -9.69 8.46
C TYR A 297 17.73 -8.23 8.56
N SER A 298 16.51 -8.02 9.03
CA SER A 298 15.90 -6.68 9.08
C SER A 298 15.59 -6.25 10.50
N LEU A 299 16.19 -5.14 10.92
CA LEU A 299 15.88 -4.51 12.21
C LEU A 299 14.41 -4.12 12.27
N LEU A 300 13.90 -3.50 11.21
CA LEU A 300 12.49 -3.13 11.09
C LEU A 300 11.61 -4.38 11.08
N GLY A 301 11.99 -5.41 10.33
CA GLY A 301 11.30 -6.69 10.32
C GLY A 301 11.14 -7.29 11.71
N LYS A 302 12.23 -7.35 12.48
CA LYS A 302 12.21 -7.85 13.86
C LYS A 302 11.33 -7.02 14.78
N VAL A 303 11.35 -5.69 14.64
CA VAL A 303 10.45 -4.81 15.39
C VAL A 303 8.98 -5.13 15.09
N ILE A 304 8.60 -5.24 13.82
CA ILE A 304 7.20 -5.52 13.45
C ILE A 304 6.77 -6.94 13.87
N TRP A 305 7.69 -7.90 13.81
CA TRP A 305 7.49 -9.24 14.34
C TRP A 305 7.12 -9.22 15.83
N GLU A 306 7.93 -8.55 16.65
CA GLU A 306 7.72 -8.49 18.10
C GLU A 306 6.45 -7.70 18.48
N ILE A 307 6.09 -6.66 17.73
CA ILE A 307 4.87 -5.88 18.00
C ILE A 307 3.60 -6.64 17.63
N ARG A 308 3.59 -7.35 16.48
CA ARG A 308 2.34 -7.87 15.88
C ARG A 308 2.43 -9.27 15.30
N ALA A 309 3.35 -9.55 14.38
CA ALA A 309 3.28 -10.80 13.60
C ALA A 309 3.48 -12.06 14.46
N LYS A 310 4.28 -11.99 15.52
CA LYS A 310 4.44 -13.11 16.47
C LYS A 310 3.10 -13.55 17.07
N THR A 311 2.26 -12.58 17.46
CA THR A 311 0.93 -12.83 18.06
C THR A 311 -0.03 -13.40 17.04
N LEU A 312 0.01 -12.93 15.79
CA LEU A 312 -0.85 -13.42 14.70
C LEU A 312 -0.62 -14.90 14.39
N LEU A 313 0.64 -15.34 14.45
CA LEU A 313 1.06 -16.65 13.97
C LEU A 313 1.19 -17.69 15.10
N GLY A 314 0.75 -17.33 16.32
CA GLY A 314 0.75 -18.24 17.46
C GLY A 314 2.14 -18.81 17.80
N SER A 315 3.22 -18.13 17.41
CA SER A 315 4.58 -18.58 17.66
C SER A 315 4.93 -18.34 19.13
N ILE A 316 4.68 -19.35 19.96
CA ILE A 316 5.13 -19.43 21.35
C ILE A 316 6.63 -19.77 21.32
N GLN A 317 7.43 -19.01 22.08
CA GLN A 317 8.88 -19.25 22.25
C GLN A 317 9.15 -20.56 22.97
#